data_AF-A0A562QXN9-F1
#
_entry.id   AF-A0A562QXN9-F1
#
_cell.length_a   1.000
_cell.length_b   1.000
_cell.length_c   1.000
_cell.angle_alpha   90.00
_cell.angle_beta   90.00
_cell.angle_gamma   90.00
#
_symmetry.space_group_name_H-M   'P 1'
#
loop_
_entity.id
_entity.type
_entity.pdbx_description
1 polymer ?
#
loop_
_entity_poly.entity_id
_entity_poly.type
_entity_poly.pdbx_seq_one_letter_code
_entity_poly.pdbx_strand_id
1 'polypeptide(L)'
;MHERVTYPVVVVPSHGARPVIAIADGPQDNRNRPVGVSQGTIYIRAPGPESAPIRGADDWNTLLDRCLTHRSDLLGNVLRQSLARQSKPDERAANLLRIAVDDTAEDFTAQTRLLADKAFVGSDGDLVEISNPRAVNERVSIEMHRLAHYGWNSFLPLHVPERAPQIRSSTLAGQEMVYLEGMRVENTDLISSAFDYWRIYDYWRIYECGIGVSVESFRDDWRRSGAEAIPPHLTAGWILIVIHSLLAHARLVGQETPGVIQVVVRMDWRGLKGRMLAWDHFRHAAGGGGMADDRFVKTIAIEWGLLRDSYFEALRRVALPFFRLFGAAGWFDPDEWLSREAVDREFSRSRMKTIKLFEES
;
A
#
# COMPACT_ATOMS: atom_id res chain seq x y z
N MET A 1 -1.28 -60.69 -7.62
CA MET A 1 -1.99 -59.39 -7.54
C MET A 1 -0.94 -58.30 -7.65
N HIS A 2 -1.18 -57.23 -8.42
CA HIS A 2 -0.34 -56.02 -8.34
C HIS A 2 -1.00 -55.05 -7.37
N GLU A 3 -0.25 -54.56 -6.37
CA GLU A 3 -0.73 -53.51 -5.49
C GLU A 3 -0.96 -52.22 -6.28
N ARG A 4 -2.13 -51.60 -6.10
CA ARG A 4 -2.43 -50.29 -6.65
C ARG A 4 -1.70 -49.23 -5.82
N VAL A 5 -0.49 -48.87 -6.24
CA VAL A 5 0.21 -47.70 -5.72
C VAL A 5 -0.57 -46.43 -6.09
N THR A 6 -1.13 -45.77 -5.09
CA THR A 6 -1.88 -44.52 -5.27
C THR A 6 -0.93 -43.34 -5.17
N TYR A 7 -0.61 -42.72 -6.31
CA TYR A 7 0.23 -41.51 -6.34
C TYR A 7 -0.61 -40.26 -6.02
N PRO A 8 -0.19 -39.39 -5.07
CA PRO A 8 -0.86 -38.12 -4.85
C PRO A 8 -0.58 -37.18 -6.04
N VAL A 9 -1.63 -36.84 -6.81
CA VAL A 9 -1.54 -35.83 -7.87
C VAL A 9 -1.58 -34.45 -7.22
N VAL A 10 -0.40 -33.86 -7.01
CA VAL A 10 -0.28 -32.47 -6.53
C VAL A 10 -0.40 -31.52 -7.73
N VAL A 11 -1.53 -30.84 -7.84
CA VAL A 11 -1.74 -29.80 -8.87
C VAL A 11 -1.04 -28.51 -8.41
N VAL A 12 0.13 -28.24 -8.97
CA VAL A 12 0.87 -26.98 -8.74
C VAL A 12 0.34 -25.92 -9.73
N PRO A 13 -0.15 -24.75 -9.26
CA PRO A 13 -0.61 -23.67 -10.13
C PRO A 13 0.50 -23.15 -11.06
N SER A 14 0.12 -22.54 -12.18
CA SER A 14 1.10 -21.86 -13.03
C SER A 14 1.65 -20.62 -12.33
N HIS A 15 2.97 -20.55 -12.13
CA HIS A 15 3.65 -19.43 -11.46
C HIS A 15 3.98 -18.24 -12.40
N GLY A 16 3.51 -18.29 -13.65
CA GLY A 16 3.60 -17.20 -14.63
C GLY A 16 5.04 -16.73 -14.87
N ALA A 17 5.27 -15.43 -14.68
CA ALA A 17 6.55 -14.76 -14.95
C ALA A 17 7.63 -14.95 -13.87
N ARG A 18 7.34 -15.62 -12.74
CA ARG A 18 8.30 -15.77 -11.62
C ARG A 18 8.92 -17.18 -11.60
N PRO A 19 10.24 -17.33 -11.38
CA PRO A 19 10.87 -18.64 -11.19
C PRO A 19 10.41 -19.29 -9.88
N VAL A 20 10.42 -20.62 -9.84
CA VAL A 20 10.11 -21.41 -8.65
C VAL A 20 11.42 -21.85 -7.99
N ILE A 21 11.58 -21.53 -6.72
CA ILE A 21 12.73 -21.91 -5.88
C ILE A 21 12.19 -22.80 -4.75
N ALA A 22 12.85 -23.93 -4.49
CA ALA A 22 12.53 -24.76 -3.34
C ALA A 22 12.96 -24.05 -2.03
N ILE A 23 12.00 -23.73 -1.16
CA ILE A 23 12.26 -23.05 0.13
C ILE A 23 12.76 -24.00 1.23
N ALA A 24 12.63 -25.31 1.03
CA ALA A 24 13.05 -26.36 1.95
C ALA A 24 13.40 -27.63 1.14
N ASP A 25 14.14 -28.53 1.79
CA ASP A 25 14.43 -29.87 1.27
C ASP A 25 13.19 -30.78 1.22
N GLY A 26 13.22 -31.76 0.32
CA GLY A 26 12.26 -32.86 0.26
C GLY A 26 12.47 -33.89 1.39
N PRO A 27 11.60 -34.92 1.44
CA PRO A 27 11.71 -36.01 2.41
C PRO A 27 13.10 -36.66 2.38
N GLN A 28 13.65 -37.02 3.55
CA GLN A 28 14.96 -37.66 3.63
C GLN A 28 14.88 -39.17 3.39
N ASP A 29 15.89 -39.74 2.73
CA ASP A 29 16.10 -41.18 2.64
C ASP A 29 16.61 -41.78 3.96
N ASN A 30 16.73 -43.11 4.02
CA ASN A 30 17.28 -43.86 5.17
C ASN A 30 18.77 -43.55 5.47
N ARG A 31 19.38 -42.56 4.79
CA ARG A 31 20.75 -42.07 4.97
C ARG A 31 20.77 -40.55 5.23
N ASN A 32 19.64 -39.97 5.63
CA ASN A 32 19.43 -38.52 5.87
C ASN A 32 19.70 -37.62 4.64
N ARG A 33 19.58 -38.13 3.41
CA ARG A 33 19.76 -37.32 2.18
C ARG A 33 18.41 -36.91 1.61
N PRO A 34 18.22 -35.64 1.19
CA PRO A 34 16.95 -35.18 0.64
C PRO A 34 16.63 -35.90 -0.68
N VAL A 35 15.36 -36.28 -0.86
CA VAL A 35 14.84 -36.96 -2.04
C VAL A 35 13.92 -36.02 -2.83
N GLY A 36 14.19 -35.87 -4.12
CA GLY A 36 13.39 -35.06 -5.04
C GLY A 36 13.82 -33.59 -5.06
N VAL A 37 13.25 -32.77 -4.18
CA VAL A 37 13.54 -31.33 -4.12
C VAL A 37 14.65 -31.00 -3.14
N SER A 38 15.51 -30.04 -3.48
CA SER A 38 16.60 -29.55 -2.64
C SER A 38 16.49 -28.05 -2.42
N GLN A 39 16.67 -27.59 -1.18
CA GLN A 39 16.55 -26.18 -0.80
C GLN A 39 17.44 -25.27 -1.66
N GLY A 40 16.92 -24.10 -2.03
CA GLY A 40 17.59 -23.11 -2.87
C GLY A 40 17.66 -23.46 -4.36
N THR A 41 17.26 -24.67 -4.75
CA THR A 41 17.33 -25.11 -6.16
C THR A 41 16.17 -24.53 -6.98
N ILE A 42 16.50 -24.00 -8.16
CA ILE A 42 15.53 -23.54 -9.15
C ILE A 42 15.16 -24.71 -10.06
N TYR A 43 13.85 -24.94 -10.21
CA TYR A 43 13.32 -25.99 -11.07
C TYR A 43 12.60 -25.41 -12.29
N ILE A 44 12.85 -26.02 -13.45
CA ILE A 44 12.16 -25.75 -14.71
C ILE A 44 11.32 -26.95 -15.12
N ARG A 45 10.30 -26.76 -15.96
CA ARG A 45 9.61 -27.90 -16.57
C ARG A 45 10.52 -28.53 -17.61
N ALA A 46 10.75 -29.83 -17.48
CA ALA A 46 11.36 -30.64 -18.53
C ALA A 46 10.27 -31.24 -19.44
N PRO A 47 10.62 -31.81 -20.61
CA PRO A 47 9.66 -32.51 -21.48
C PRO A 47 9.06 -33.75 -20.79
N GLY A 48 7.89 -33.59 -20.17
CA GLY A 48 7.19 -34.66 -19.47
C GLY A 48 6.31 -34.16 -18.30
N PRO A 49 5.91 -35.05 -17.38
CA PRO A 49 5.24 -34.68 -16.13
C PRO A 49 6.21 -34.18 -15.04
N GLU A 50 7.51 -34.13 -15.32
CA GLU A 50 8.56 -33.84 -14.34
C GLU A 50 9.05 -32.37 -14.38
N SER A 51 9.61 -31.94 -13.26
CA SER A 51 10.37 -30.68 -13.15
C SER A 51 11.81 -31.01 -12.83
N ALA A 52 12.74 -30.48 -13.61
CA ALA A 52 14.17 -30.74 -13.47
C ALA A 52 14.89 -29.52 -12.86
N PRO A 53 15.94 -29.72 -12.06
CA PRO A 53 16.81 -28.62 -11.64
C PRO A 53 17.57 -28.08 -12.85
N ILE A 54 17.87 -26.78 -12.85
CA ILE A 54 18.74 -26.16 -13.87
C ILE A 54 20.14 -26.82 -13.83
N ARG A 55 20.64 -27.27 -14.98
CA ARG A 55 21.95 -27.94 -15.12
C ARG A 55 22.94 -27.19 -16.00
N GLY A 56 22.49 -26.31 -16.88
CA GLY A 56 23.35 -25.63 -17.85
C GLY A 56 22.86 -24.25 -18.29
N ALA A 57 23.63 -23.63 -19.20
CA ALA A 57 23.31 -22.30 -19.73
C ALA A 57 22.01 -22.28 -20.55
N ASP A 58 21.67 -23.36 -21.27
CA ASP A 58 20.46 -23.42 -22.11
C ASP A 58 19.17 -23.46 -21.28
N ASP A 59 19.21 -24.12 -20.12
CA ASP A 59 18.13 -24.11 -19.11
C ASP A 59 17.91 -22.69 -18.56
N TRP A 60 19.01 -21.98 -18.28
CA TRP A 60 18.99 -20.58 -17.85
C TRP A 60 18.44 -19.66 -18.94
N ASN A 61 18.91 -19.80 -20.18
CA ASN A 61 18.41 -19.04 -21.33
C ASN A 61 16.91 -19.27 -21.53
N THR A 62 16.45 -20.52 -21.46
CA THR A 62 15.03 -20.87 -21.58
C THR A 62 14.18 -20.29 -20.44
N LEU A 63 14.68 -20.32 -19.20
CA LEU A 63 14.00 -19.69 -18.06
C LEU A 63 13.94 -18.17 -18.21
N LEU A 64 15.05 -17.54 -18.61
CA LEU A 64 15.15 -16.09 -18.80
C LEU A 64 14.25 -15.66 -19.96
N ASP A 65 14.32 -16.28 -21.14
CA ASP A 65 13.43 -15.97 -22.27
C ASP A 65 11.96 -16.12 -21.89
N ARG A 66 11.57 -17.13 -21.10
CA ARG A 66 10.20 -17.24 -20.59
C ARG A 66 9.83 -16.06 -19.67
N CYS A 67 10.70 -15.73 -18.72
CA CYS A 67 10.49 -14.63 -17.77
C CYS A 67 10.51 -13.24 -18.45
N LEU A 68 11.28 -13.07 -19.52
CA LEU A 68 11.43 -11.82 -20.28
C LEU A 68 10.35 -11.70 -21.37
N THR A 69 9.93 -12.78 -22.01
CA THR A 69 8.79 -12.78 -22.97
C THR A 69 7.50 -12.40 -22.26
N HIS A 70 7.25 -12.96 -21.08
CA HIS A 70 6.11 -12.58 -20.23
C HIS A 70 6.22 -11.18 -19.59
N ARG A 71 7.37 -10.48 -19.73
CA ARG A 71 7.62 -9.12 -19.20
C ARG A 71 8.39 -8.23 -20.19
N SER A 72 8.07 -8.35 -21.47
CA SER A 72 8.78 -7.70 -22.58
C SER A 72 8.51 -6.18 -22.63
N ASP A 73 7.32 -5.78 -22.18
CA ASP A 73 6.93 -4.42 -21.80
C ASP A 73 7.85 -3.81 -20.74
N LEU A 74 8.19 -4.59 -19.71
CA LEU A 74 8.99 -4.16 -18.56
C LEU A 74 10.44 -3.90 -18.95
N LEU A 75 11.03 -4.71 -19.84
CA LEU A 75 12.37 -4.46 -20.40
C LEU A 75 12.44 -3.16 -21.19
N GLY A 76 11.50 -2.96 -22.13
CA GLY A 76 11.45 -1.74 -22.94
C GLY A 76 11.26 -0.48 -22.09
N ASN A 77 10.55 -0.61 -20.96
CA ASN A 77 10.33 0.49 -20.02
C ASN A 77 11.50 0.74 -19.08
N VAL A 78 12.23 -0.29 -18.60
CA VAL A 78 13.46 -0.11 -17.81
C VAL A 78 14.55 0.61 -18.62
N LEU A 79 14.67 0.31 -19.92
CA LEU A 79 15.59 1.02 -20.83
C LEU A 79 15.18 2.49 -21.05
N ARG A 80 13.88 2.82 -21.03
CA ARG A 80 13.39 4.21 -21.07
C ARG A 80 13.56 4.92 -19.72
N GLN A 81 13.38 4.22 -18.60
CA GLN A 81 13.55 4.75 -17.24
C GLN A 81 14.97 5.23 -16.98
N SER A 82 16.01 4.57 -17.53
CA SER A 82 17.41 5.00 -17.35
C SER A 82 17.76 6.34 -18.01
N LEU A 83 16.88 6.84 -18.91
CA LEU A 83 17.07 8.08 -19.66
C LEU A 83 16.25 9.26 -19.12
N ALA A 84 15.32 9.02 -18.20
CA ALA A 84 14.43 10.04 -17.66
C ALA A 84 15.15 10.91 -16.60
N ARG A 85 15.21 12.23 -16.83
CA ARG A 85 15.70 13.20 -15.83
C ARG A 85 14.63 13.47 -14.77
N GLN A 86 15.09 13.69 -13.53
CA GLN A 86 14.27 14.14 -12.40
C GLN A 86 13.33 15.27 -12.83
N SER A 87 12.03 15.02 -12.74
CA SER A 87 11.00 15.94 -13.21
C SER A 87 10.16 16.45 -12.04
N LYS A 88 9.67 17.68 -12.17
CA LYS A 88 8.65 18.25 -11.27
C LYS A 88 7.41 17.34 -11.27
N PRO A 89 6.53 17.40 -10.25
CA PRO A 89 5.23 16.73 -10.33
C PRO A 89 4.53 17.16 -11.62
N ASP A 90 4.03 16.19 -12.39
CA ASP A 90 3.26 16.52 -13.58
C ASP A 90 2.02 17.36 -13.20
N GLU A 91 1.83 18.50 -13.85
CA GLU A 91 0.81 19.48 -13.49
C GLU A 91 -0.61 18.96 -13.78
N ARG A 92 -0.76 18.13 -14.83
CA ARG A 92 -2.03 17.50 -15.19
C ARG A 92 -2.41 16.43 -14.16
N ALA A 93 -1.50 15.53 -13.82
CA ALA A 93 -1.67 14.52 -12.78
C ALA A 93 -1.99 15.16 -11.42
N ALA A 94 -1.26 16.21 -11.02
CA ALA A 94 -1.50 16.91 -9.77
C ALA A 94 -2.88 17.62 -9.71
N ASN A 95 -3.35 18.18 -10.82
CA ASN A 95 -4.68 18.80 -10.88
C ASN A 95 -5.82 17.77 -10.93
N LEU A 96 -5.68 16.68 -11.70
CA LEU A 96 -6.66 15.59 -11.71
C LEU A 96 -6.79 14.94 -10.33
N LEU A 97 -5.66 14.70 -9.66
CA LEU A 97 -5.59 14.19 -8.30
C LEU A 97 -6.29 15.13 -7.31
N ARG A 98 -6.07 16.45 -7.39
CA ARG A 98 -6.81 17.44 -6.59
C ARG A 98 -8.33 17.36 -6.83
N ILE A 99 -8.77 17.30 -8.09
CA ILE A 99 -10.20 17.24 -8.42
C ILE A 99 -10.82 15.94 -7.88
N ALA A 100 -10.11 14.81 -7.97
CA ALA A 100 -10.58 13.53 -7.44
C ALA A 100 -10.71 13.56 -5.90
N VAL A 101 -9.79 14.24 -5.21
CA VAL A 101 -9.88 14.48 -3.76
C VAL A 101 -11.07 15.38 -3.42
N ASP A 102 -11.26 16.48 -4.14
CA ASP A 102 -12.35 17.41 -3.86
C ASP A 102 -13.73 16.73 -4.09
N ASP A 103 -13.93 16.02 -5.21
CA ASP A 103 -15.13 15.21 -5.55
C ASP A 103 -15.40 14.11 -4.49
N THR A 104 -14.39 13.29 -4.17
CA THR A 104 -14.49 12.24 -3.14
C THR A 104 -14.76 12.81 -1.73
N ALA A 105 -14.34 14.05 -1.47
CA ALA A 105 -14.56 14.77 -0.21
C ALA A 105 -15.86 15.59 -0.15
N GLU A 106 -16.63 15.66 -1.24
CA GLU A 106 -17.99 16.21 -1.28
C GLU A 106 -19.05 15.11 -1.10
N ASP A 107 -18.86 13.92 -1.68
CA ASP A 107 -19.83 12.81 -1.63
C ASP A 107 -20.01 12.25 -0.21
N PHE A 108 -18.94 11.67 0.31
CA PHE A 108 -18.78 11.66 1.74
C PHE A 108 -18.40 13.11 2.07
N THR A 109 -19.25 13.91 2.73
CA THR A 109 -18.82 15.19 3.37
C THR A 109 -19.18 15.31 4.85
N ALA A 110 -20.40 14.92 5.23
CA ALA A 110 -21.13 15.29 6.46
C ALA A 110 -20.43 15.11 7.85
N GLN A 111 -19.33 14.36 7.98
CA GLN A 111 -18.80 13.89 9.29
C GLN A 111 -17.26 13.68 9.33
N THR A 112 -16.45 14.73 9.56
CA THR A 112 -15.06 14.69 10.12
C THR A 112 -13.95 13.88 9.38
N ARG A 113 -12.85 14.52 8.93
CA ARG A 113 -12.01 13.98 7.82
C ARG A 113 -10.49 14.19 7.86
N LEU A 114 -9.80 13.18 7.35
CA LEU A 114 -8.49 13.20 6.71
C LEU A 114 -8.62 12.65 5.28
N LEU A 115 -7.93 13.24 4.31
CA LEU A 115 -7.84 12.78 2.92
C LEU A 115 -6.39 12.44 2.59
N ALA A 116 -6.17 11.28 1.97
CA ALA A 116 -4.85 10.80 1.57
C ALA A 116 -4.94 10.04 0.23
N ASP A 117 -4.09 10.39 -0.72
CA ASP A 117 -4.32 10.04 -2.12
C ASP A 117 -3.03 9.99 -2.97
N LYS A 118 -3.11 9.27 -4.10
CA LYS A 118 -1.99 9.01 -5.01
C LYS A 118 -2.41 8.98 -6.48
N ALA A 119 -1.48 9.28 -7.38
CA ALA A 119 -1.59 9.07 -8.82
C ALA A 119 -0.31 8.42 -9.38
N PHE A 120 -0.47 7.51 -10.35
CA PHE A 120 0.63 6.90 -11.10
C PHE A 120 0.88 7.63 -12.41
N VAL A 121 2.15 7.98 -12.68
CA VAL A 121 2.56 8.74 -13.88
C VAL A 121 3.54 7.94 -14.73
N GLY A 122 3.30 7.93 -16.04
CA GLY A 122 4.04 7.22 -17.08
C GLY A 122 5.16 8.04 -17.73
N SER A 123 5.92 7.41 -18.63
CA SER A 123 7.13 8.00 -19.24
C SER A 123 6.90 9.19 -20.17
N ASP A 124 5.66 9.38 -20.61
CA ASP A 124 5.13 10.50 -21.39
C ASP A 124 4.63 11.66 -20.52
N GLY A 125 4.56 11.48 -19.19
CA GLY A 125 3.95 12.41 -18.24
C GLY A 125 2.46 12.19 -18.02
N ASP A 126 1.82 11.28 -18.76
CA ASP A 126 0.41 10.98 -18.61
C ASP A 126 0.15 9.98 -17.48
N LEU A 127 -1.12 9.89 -17.04
CA LEU A 127 -1.53 8.96 -16.00
C LEU A 127 -1.52 7.51 -16.51
N VAL A 128 -1.01 6.59 -15.69
CA VAL A 128 -0.93 5.17 -16.07
C VAL A 128 -2.28 4.48 -15.87
N GLU A 129 -2.72 3.74 -16.90
CA GLU A 129 -3.95 2.96 -16.85
C GLU A 129 -3.81 1.69 -15.97
N ILE A 130 -4.82 1.44 -15.15
CA ILE A 130 -5.03 0.21 -14.39
C ILE A 130 -6.23 -0.53 -15.01
N SER A 131 -5.98 -1.36 -16.02
CA SER A 131 -7.03 -2.00 -16.84
C SER A 131 -7.97 -2.98 -16.11
N ASN A 132 -7.73 -3.26 -14.82
CA ASN A 132 -8.69 -3.95 -13.94
C ASN A 132 -8.41 -3.59 -12.46
N PRO A 133 -8.95 -2.46 -11.96
CA PRO A 133 -8.65 -1.99 -10.61
C PRO A 133 -9.08 -2.97 -9.52
N ARG A 134 -10.14 -3.75 -9.74
CA ARG A 134 -10.60 -4.79 -8.80
C ARG A 134 -9.56 -5.88 -8.63
N ALA A 135 -9.19 -6.55 -9.72
CA ALA A 135 -8.26 -7.67 -9.66
C ALA A 135 -6.87 -7.25 -9.17
N VAL A 136 -6.43 -6.03 -9.51
CA VAL A 136 -5.19 -5.45 -8.97
C VAL A 136 -5.32 -5.19 -7.47
N ASN A 137 -6.40 -4.54 -7.00
CA ASN A 137 -6.59 -4.25 -5.58
C ASN A 137 -6.75 -5.52 -4.72
N GLU A 138 -7.39 -6.57 -5.24
CA GLU A 138 -7.50 -7.87 -4.57
C GLU A 138 -6.11 -8.52 -4.37
N ARG A 139 -5.26 -8.57 -5.40
CA ARG A 139 -3.89 -9.08 -5.28
C ARG A 139 -3.03 -8.24 -4.34
N VAL A 140 -3.13 -6.91 -4.46
CA VAL A 140 -2.40 -5.98 -3.60
C VAL A 140 -2.86 -6.09 -2.13
N SER A 141 -4.14 -6.30 -1.87
CA SER A 141 -4.67 -6.50 -0.52
C SER A 141 -4.03 -7.72 0.18
N ILE A 142 -3.83 -8.82 -0.54
CA ILE A 142 -3.17 -10.03 0.00
C ILE A 142 -1.73 -9.74 0.45
N GLU A 143 -0.99 -8.91 -0.29
CA GLU A 143 0.37 -8.51 0.12
C GLU A 143 0.35 -7.44 1.23
N MET A 144 -0.62 -6.51 1.21
CA MET A 144 -0.84 -5.56 2.33
C MET A 144 -1.11 -6.29 3.66
N HIS A 145 -1.73 -7.47 3.63
CA HIS A 145 -1.91 -8.33 4.82
C HIS A 145 -0.58 -8.82 5.44
N ARG A 146 0.57 -8.66 4.78
CA ARG A 146 1.91 -8.99 5.32
C ARG A 146 2.66 -7.77 5.88
N LEU A 147 2.24 -6.57 5.52
CA LEU A 147 3.01 -5.32 5.66
C LEU A 147 2.31 -4.26 6.52
N ALA A 148 0.98 -4.23 6.52
CA ALA A 148 0.17 -3.20 7.19
C ALA A 148 -1.06 -3.80 7.91
N HIS A 149 -1.01 -5.07 8.30
CA HIS A 149 -2.19 -5.80 8.78
C HIS A 149 -2.54 -5.50 10.25
N TYR A 150 -2.98 -4.28 10.54
CA TYR A 150 -3.64 -3.95 11.81
C TYR A 150 -5.11 -3.60 11.62
N GLY A 151 -5.86 -4.60 11.16
CA GLY A 151 -7.30 -4.54 10.90
C GLY A 151 -7.67 -3.94 9.54
N TRP A 152 -6.97 -2.91 9.07
CA TRP A 152 -7.33 -2.18 7.84
C TRP A 152 -6.10 -1.66 7.10
N ASN A 153 -6.08 -1.84 5.78
CA ASN A 153 -5.35 -1.00 4.83
C ASN A 153 -6.34 -0.02 4.17
N SER A 154 -5.86 1.14 3.72
CA SER A 154 -6.70 2.27 3.27
C SER A 154 -7.55 1.99 2.01
N PHE A 155 -7.38 0.82 1.39
CA PHE A 155 -8.10 0.36 0.21
C PHE A 155 -8.63 -1.08 0.38
N LEU A 156 -9.03 -1.47 1.60
CA LEU A 156 -9.45 -2.85 1.89
C LEU A 156 -10.66 -3.28 1.04
N PRO A 157 -10.54 -4.32 0.19
CA PRO A 157 -11.70 -4.95 -0.42
C PRO A 157 -12.42 -5.80 0.63
N LEU A 158 -13.69 -5.49 0.87
CA LEU A 158 -14.58 -6.35 1.65
C LEU A 158 -15.21 -7.42 0.74
N HIS A 159 -15.37 -8.63 1.26
CA HIS A 159 -15.98 -9.75 0.53
C HIS A 159 -17.43 -10.04 0.97
N VAL A 160 -17.95 -9.30 1.95
CA VAL A 160 -19.35 -9.32 2.36
C VAL A 160 -20.18 -8.61 1.28
N PRO A 161 -21.17 -9.25 0.62
CA PRO A 161 -21.81 -8.73 -0.58
C PRO A 161 -22.36 -7.30 -0.46
N GLU A 162 -22.96 -6.96 0.68
CA GLU A 162 -23.57 -5.65 0.97
C GLU A 162 -22.53 -4.53 1.13
N ARG A 163 -21.25 -4.90 1.31
CA ARG A 163 -20.13 -3.96 1.54
C ARG A 163 -19.01 -4.15 0.51
N ALA A 164 -19.19 -5.05 -0.45
CA ALA A 164 -18.17 -5.37 -1.44
C ALA A 164 -17.92 -4.17 -2.37
N PRO A 165 -16.67 -3.90 -2.77
CA PRO A 165 -16.37 -2.79 -3.67
C PRO A 165 -17.20 -2.87 -4.97
N GLN A 166 -17.67 -1.73 -5.46
CA GLN A 166 -18.54 -1.61 -6.64
C GLN A 166 -17.81 -0.88 -7.77
N ILE A 167 -18.12 -1.20 -9.02
CA ILE A 167 -17.68 -0.40 -10.17
C ILE A 167 -18.71 0.70 -10.40
N ARG A 168 -18.25 1.94 -10.58
CA ARG A 168 -19.05 3.14 -10.86
C ARG A 168 -18.37 3.99 -11.93
N SER A 169 -19.10 4.96 -12.49
CA SER A 169 -18.51 6.06 -13.25
C SER A 169 -18.89 7.42 -12.66
N SER A 170 -18.05 8.43 -12.90
CA SER A 170 -18.27 9.84 -12.57
C SER A 170 -17.51 10.71 -13.59
N THR A 171 -17.83 12.00 -13.65
CA THR A 171 -17.15 12.94 -14.55
C THR A 171 -16.00 13.63 -13.81
N LEU A 172 -14.76 13.21 -14.07
CA LEU A 172 -13.56 13.84 -13.52
C LEU A 172 -12.99 14.84 -14.55
N ALA A 173 -12.90 16.12 -14.18
CA ALA A 173 -12.37 17.18 -15.05
C ALA A 173 -13.01 17.26 -16.46
N GLY A 174 -14.30 16.89 -16.57
CA GLY A 174 -15.04 16.87 -17.84
C GLY A 174 -14.89 15.59 -18.67
N GLN A 175 -14.19 14.57 -18.17
CA GLN A 175 -14.08 13.25 -18.79
C GLN A 175 -14.86 12.22 -17.94
N GLU A 176 -15.62 11.32 -18.58
CA GLU A 176 -16.22 10.19 -17.87
C GLU A 176 -15.12 9.19 -17.51
N MET A 177 -15.02 8.87 -16.21
CA MET A 177 -14.01 7.95 -15.66
C MET A 177 -14.69 6.83 -14.89
N VAL A 178 -14.26 5.59 -15.14
CA VAL A 178 -14.65 4.42 -14.37
C VAL A 178 -13.73 4.26 -13.16
N TYR A 179 -14.31 3.86 -12.02
CA TYR A 179 -13.58 3.60 -10.79
C TYR A 179 -14.18 2.44 -10.00
N LEU A 180 -13.31 1.77 -9.24
CA LEU A 180 -13.67 0.88 -8.16
C LEU A 180 -13.85 1.70 -6.88
N GLU A 181 -15.03 1.62 -6.28
CA GLU A 181 -15.39 2.28 -5.02
C GLU A 181 -15.49 1.25 -3.88
N GLY A 182 -14.98 1.58 -2.70
CA GLY A 182 -15.16 0.78 -1.49
C GLY A 182 -15.74 1.57 -0.31
N MET A 183 -16.58 0.86 0.45
CA MET A 183 -17.25 1.26 1.70
C MET A 183 -17.91 2.65 1.71
N ARG A 184 -19.19 2.68 1.36
CA ARG A 184 -20.11 3.81 1.59
C ARG A 184 -20.85 3.58 2.91
N VAL A 185 -20.71 4.46 3.90
CA VAL A 185 -21.45 4.36 5.17
C VAL A 185 -22.80 5.07 5.04
N GLU A 186 -23.81 4.36 4.52
CA GLU A 186 -25.18 4.91 4.43
C GLU A 186 -25.96 4.82 5.74
N ASN A 187 -25.52 4.01 6.71
CA ASN A 187 -26.27 3.76 7.95
C ASN A 187 -25.34 3.64 9.17
N THR A 188 -25.35 4.67 10.02
CA THR A 188 -24.49 4.79 11.21
C THR A 188 -24.94 3.91 12.38
N ASP A 189 -26.19 3.44 12.40
CA ASP A 189 -26.78 2.85 13.61
C ASP A 189 -26.40 1.37 13.79
N LEU A 190 -25.91 0.74 12.71
CA LEU A 190 -25.33 -0.62 12.70
C LEU A 190 -23.92 -0.71 13.34
N ILE A 191 -23.35 0.40 13.81
CA ILE A 191 -21.98 0.48 14.37
C ILE A 191 -21.98 0.21 15.90
N SER A 192 -23.06 -0.39 16.44
CA SER A 192 -23.33 -0.44 17.89
C SER A 192 -23.15 -1.81 18.57
N SER A 193 -22.99 -2.92 17.84
CA SER A 193 -22.98 -4.27 18.44
C SER A 193 -21.74 -5.13 18.11
N ALA A 194 -20.87 -5.26 19.11
CA ALA A 194 -19.88 -6.33 19.35
C ALA A 194 -18.77 -6.64 18.30
N PHE A 195 -18.93 -6.33 17.02
CA PHE A 195 -17.96 -6.68 15.96
C PHE A 195 -17.06 -5.53 15.50
N ASP A 196 -17.33 -4.28 15.89
CA ASP A 196 -16.63 -3.08 15.40
C ASP A 196 -16.09 -2.16 16.50
N TYR A 197 -15.18 -2.68 17.33
CA TYR A 197 -14.36 -1.85 18.21
C TYR A 197 -13.25 -1.06 17.48
N TRP A 198 -13.21 -1.10 16.14
CA TRP A 198 -12.03 -0.70 15.35
C TRP A 198 -12.31 -0.11 13.94
N ARG A 199 -13.56 -0.08 13.47
CA ARG A 199 -13.91 0.51 12.17
C ARG A 199 -14.08 2.01 12.27
N ILE A 200 -13.35 2.71 11.41
CA ILE A 200 -13.49 4.14 11.17
C ILE A 200 -14.13 4.31 9.79
N TYR A 201 -14.62 5.52 9.52
CA TYR A 201 -15.37 5.86 8.32
C TYR A 201 -14.44 5.94 7.10
N ASP A 202 -14.02 4.76 6.62
CA ASP A 202 -13.04 4.61 5.54
C ASP A 202 -13.77 4.53 4.18
N TYR A 203 -13.77 5.62 3.41
CA TYR A 203 -14.32 5.69 2.04
C TYR A 203 -13.18 5.78 1.03
N TRP A 204 -13.18 4.97 -0.03
CA TRP A 204 -12.08 4.98 -0.99
C TRP A 204 -12.51 4.72 -2.44
N ARG A 205 -11.71 5.22 -3.38
CA ARG A 205 -11.85 5.04 -4.82
C ARG A 205 -10.51 4.69 -5.47
N ILE A 206 -10.52 3.82 -6.46
CA ILE A 206 -9.40 3.56 -7.38
C ILE A 206 -9.93 3.71 -8.80
N TYR A 207 -9.53 4.79 -9.47
CA TYR A 207 -9.88 5.09 -10.84
C TYR A 207 -9.02 4.26 -11.81
N GLU A 208 -9.56 3.94 -12.99
CA GLU A 208 -8.82 3.25 -14.03
C GLU A 208 -7.64 4.08 -14.56
N CYS A 209 -7.64 5.40 -14.40
CA CYS A 209 -6.49 6.29 -14.71
C CYS A 209 -5.40 6.34 -13.62
N GLY A 210 -5.20 5.28 -12.84
CA GLY A 210 -4.09 5.21 -11.88
C GLY A 210 -4.20 6.15 -10.68
N ILE A 211 -5.36 6.78 -10.45
CA ILE A 211 -5.64 7.59 -9.25
C ILE A 211 -6.24 6.69 -8.17
N GLY A 212 -5.71 6.76 -6.95
CA GLY A 212 -6.28 6.14 -5.76
C GLY A 212 -6.50 7.17 -4.66
N VAL A 213 -7.73 7.31 -4.18
CA VAL A 213 -8.12 8.24 -3.10
C VAL A 213 -8.67 7.44 -1.92
N SER A 214 -8.19 7.73 -0.72
CA SER A 214 -8.75 7.22 0.54
C SER A 214 -9.11 8.37 1.47
N VAL A 215 -10.24 8.22 2.17
CA VAL A 215 -10.77 9.16 3.15
C VAL A 215 -10.99 8.41 4.43
N GLU A 216 -10.41 8.89 5.53
CA GLU A 216 -10.48 8.26 6.85
C GLU A 216 -10.83 9.35 7.90
N SER A 217 -11.54 9.03 8.98
CA SER A 217 -11.60 9.93 10.14
C SER A 217 -10.39 9.70 11.07
N PHE A 218 -10.10 10.60 12.00
CA PHE A 218 -8.97 10.40 12.90
C PHE A 218 -9.22 9.26 13.89
N ARG A 219 -8.29 8.29 13.94
CA ARG A 219 -8.30 7.19 14.92
C ARG A 219 -8.32 7.69 16.36
N ASP A 220 -7.69 8.83 16.61
CA ASP A 220 -7.59 9.49 17.92
C ASP A 220 -8.91 10.15 18.40
N ASP A 221 -9.89 10.32 17.51
CA ASP A 221 -11.22 10.84 17.87
C ASP A 221 -12.18 9.76 18.38
N TRP A 222 -11.92 8.48 18.09
CA TRP A 222 -12.80 7.39 18.53
C TRP A 222 -12.74 7.20 20.05
N ARG A 223 -13.92 7.13 20.68
CA ARG A 223 -14.07 6.97 22.14
C ARG A 223 -15.22 6.03 22.46
N ARG A 224 -15.07 5.28 23.55
CA ARG A 224 -16.22 4.57 24.15
C ARG A 224 -17.16 5.58 24.80
N SER A 225 -18.46 5.32 24.74
CA SER A 225 -19.45 6.09 25.50
C SER A 225 -19.10 6.09 27.00
N GLY A 226 -19.14 7.26 27.63
CA GLY A 226 -18.76 7.46 29.03
C GLY A 226 -17.25 7.49 29.33
N ALA A 227 -16.37 7.45 28.32
CA ALA A 227 -14.93 7.65 28.53
C ALA A 227 -14.60 9.13 28.84
N GLU A 228 -13.49 9.35 29.55
CA GLU A 228 -13.04 10.69 29.93
C GLU A 228 -12.68 11.58 28.72
N ALA A 229 -12.88 12.90 28.88
CA ALA A 229 -12.62 13.89 27.84
C ALA A 229 -11.12 14.20 27.69
N ILE A 230 -10.41 13.36 26.93
CA ILE A 230 -9.01 13.58 26.53
C ILE A 230 -8.91 14.76 25.55
N PRO A 231 -7.88 15.62 25.62
CA PRO A 231 -7.64 16.69 24.65
C PRO A 231 -7.58 16.19 23.19
N PRO A 232 -7.95 17.01 22.18
CA PRO A 232 -7.75 16.67 20.78
C PRO A 232 -6.27 16.41 20.48
N HIS A 233 -5.96 15.27 19.88
CA HIS A 233 -4.60 14.87 19.56
C HIS A 233 -4.54 14.10 18.23
N LEU A 234 -3.31 13.86 17.78
CA LEU A 234 -2.96 12.90 16.73
C LEU A 234 -1.81 12.04 17.25
N THR A 235 -1.94 10.71 17.24
CA THR A 235 -0.87 9.82 17.66
C THR A 235 0.15 9.65 16.53
N ALA A 236 1.44 9.80 16.83
CA ALA A 236 2.55 9.65 15.88
C ALA A 236 2.48 8.33 15.10
N GLY A 237 2.18 7.22 15.78
CA GLY A 237 1.95 5.91 15.16
C GLY A 237 0.78 5.89 14.16
N TRP A 238 -0.36 6.57 14.43
CA TRP A 238 -1.46 6.62 13.45
C TRP A 238 -1.13 7.45 12.22
N ILE A 239 -0.43 8.57 12.40
CA ILE A 239 0.09 9.38 11.29
C ILE A 239 0.99 8.52 10.39
N LEU A 240 1.94 7.80 10.99
CA LEU A 240 2.83 6.89 10.27
C LEU A 240 2.09 5.76 9.58
N ILE A 241 1.05 5.19 10.19
CA ILE A 241 0.26 4.08 9.63
C ILE A 241 -0.53 4.52 8.39
N VAL A 242 -1.19 5.68 8.40
CA VAL A 242 -1.94 6.17 7.23
C VAL A 242 -0.98 6.41 6.06
N ILE A 243 0.16 7.06 6.31
CA ILE A 243 1.15 7.35 5.27
C ILE A 243 1.82 6.06 4.76
N HIS A 244 2.19 5.14 5.66
CA HIS A 244 2.73 3.82 5.29
C HIS A 244 1.71 3.00 4.51
N SER A 245 0.44 2.99 4.91
CA SER A 245 -0.64 2.28 4.22
C SER A 245 -0.78 2.76 2.77
N LEU A 246 -0.86 4.08 2.56
CA LEU A 246 -0.95 4.68 1.23
C LEU A 246 0.29 4.38 0.37
N LEU A 247 1.50 4.52 0.94
CA LEU A 247 2.75 4.30 0.21
C LEU A 247 3.03 2.81 -0.07
N ALA A 248 2.66 1.92 0.83
CA ALA A 248 2.75 0.48 0.61
C ALA A 248 1.76 0.04 -0.47
N HIS A 249 0.53 0.56 -0.44
CA HIS A 249 -0.44 0.36 -1.51
C HIS A 249 0.04 0.98 -2.83
N ALA A 250 0.71 2.14 -2.81
CA ALA A 250 1.36 2.73 -3.98
C ALA A 250 2.44 1.80 -4.58
N ARG A 251 3.35 1.30 -3.74
CA ARG A 251 4.42 0.39 -4.14
C ARG A 251 3.87 -0.92 -4.71
N LEU A 252 2.89 -1.53 -4.07
CA LEU A 252 2.35 -2.81 -4.53
C LEU A 252 1.54 -2.67 -5.84
N VAL A 253 0.74 -1.61 -6.00
CA VAL A 253 0.07 -1.35 -7.30
C VAL A 253 1.09 -1.02 -8.39
N GLY A 254 2.13 -0.22 -8.12
CA GLY A 254 3.18 0.09 -9.09
C GLY A 254 4.07 -1.10 -9.49
N GLN A 255 4.11 -2.16 -8.69
CA GLN A 255 4.75 -3.44 -9.06
C GLN A 255 3.90 -4.27 -10.03
N GLU A 256 2.58 -4.12 -9.96
CA GLU A 256 1.59 -4.80 -10.82
C GLU A 256 1.21 -3.98 -12.06
N THR A 257 1.62 -2.71 -12.12
CA THR A 257 1.26 -1.74 -13.16
C THR A 257 2.51 -1.36 -13.97
N PRO A 258 2.66 -1.80 -15.23
CA PRO A 258 3.81 -1.44 -16.05
C PRO A 258 3.91 0.05 -16.34
N GLY A 259 5.12 0.54 -16.63
CA GLY A 259 5.33 1.90 -17.15
C GLY A 259 5.34 3.02 -16.11
N VAL A 260 5.00 2.76 -14.84
CA VAL A 260 5.12 3.74 -13.74
C VAL A 260 6.58 4.25 -13.66
N ILE A 261 6.76 5.57 -13.77
CA ILE A 261 8.04 6.25 -13.53
C ILE A 261 8.01 7.12 -12.27
N GLN A 262 6.83 7.60 -11.88
CA GLN A 262 6.64 8.49 -10.74
C GLN A 262 5.30 8.21 -10.06
N VAL A 263 5.25 8.41 -8.75
CA VAL A 263 4.02 8.45 -7.96
C VAL A 263 3.86 9.86 -7.41
N VAL A 264 2.74 10.51 -7.72
CA VAL A 264 2.36 11.78 -7.11
C VAL A 264 1.49 11.46 -5.91
N VAL A 265 1.94 11.81 -4.71
CA VAL A 265 1.19 11.66 -3.45
C VAL A 265 0.65 13.01 -3.04
N ARG A 266 -0.61 13.05 -2.61
CA ARG A 266 -1.20 14.23 -1.97
C ARG A 266 -1.78 13.83 -0.60
N MET A 267 -1.77 14.83 0.25
CA MET A 267 -2.21 14.78 1.63
C MET A 267 -3.05 16.03 1.87
N ASP A 268 -4.28 15.87 2.33
CA ASP A 268 -5.21 16.96 2.65
C ASP A 268 -5.86 16.66 4.00
N TRP A 269 -5.10 16.95 5.05
CA TRP A 269 -5.47 16.78 6.44
C TRP A 269 -6.37 17.96 6.85
N ARG A 270 -7.56 17.70 7.39
CA ARG A 270 -8.57 18.72 7.77
C ARG A 270 -8.97 18.52 9.25
N GLY A 271 -9.64 19.48 9.89
CA GLY A 271 -10.04 19.35 11.29
C GLY A 271 -8.86 19.29 12.28
N LEU A 272 -7.73 19.91 11.93
CA LEU A 272 -6.48 19.86 12.70
C LEU A 272 -6.43 20.83 13.88
N LYS A 273 -7.28 21.86 13.90
CA LYS A 273 -7.12 22.99 14.80
C LYS A 273 -7.22 22.57 16.27
N GLY A 274 -6.26 23.01 17.08
CA GLY A 274 -6.17 22.67 18.49
C GLY A 274 -5.61 21.27 18.80
N ARG A 275 -5.30 20.44 17.80
CA ARG A 275 -4.73 19.10 18.03
C ARG A 275 -3.26 19.16 18.42
N MET A 276 -2.87 18.30 19.35
CA MET A 276 -1.48 18.12 19.79
C MET A 276 -0.89 16.80 19.26
N LEU A 277 0.43 16.71 19.08
CA LEU A 277 1.08 15.41 18.86
C LEU A 277 1.00 14.56 20.13
N ALA A 278 0.85 13.26 19.97
CA ALA A 278 0.91 12.30 21.06
C ALA A 278 1.73 11.07 20.66
N TRP A 279 2.38 10.43 21.63
CA TRP A 279 2.96 9.10 21.46
C TRP A 279 1.95 8.03 21.83
N ASP A 280 1.06 8.28 22.78
CA ASP A 280 -0.12 7.47 23.05
C ASP A 280 -1.18 8.30 23.80
N HIS A 281 -2.28 7.64 24.15
CA HIS A 281 -3.46 8.19 24.83
C HIS A 281 -3.19 8.90 26.17
N PHE A 282 -1.98 8.74 26.74
CA PHE A 282 -1.57 9.34 28.01
C PHE A 282 -0.30 10.20 27.86
N ARG A 283 0.56 9.90 26.87
CA ARG A 283 1.80 10.63 26.59
C ARG A 283 1.63 11.60 25.43
N HIS A 284 1.10 12.78 25.76
CA HIS A 284 1.04 13.93 24.86
C HIS A 284 2.39 14.67 24.78
N ALA A 285 2.58 15.38 23.67
CA ALA A 285 3.57 16.43 23.50
C ALA A 285 3.41 17.54 24.55
N ALA A 286 4.19 17.50 25.63
CA ALA A 286 4.22 18.61 26.58
C ALA A 286 4.88 19.85 25.94
N GLY A 287 4.27 21.03 26.07
CA GLY A 287 4.85 22.31 25.66
C GLY A 287 4.55 22.78 24.23
N GLY A 288 3.89 21.97 23.40
CA GLY A 288 3.66 22.31 21.98
C GLY A 288 2.57 23.36 21.69
N GLY A 289 1.56 23.45 22.57
CA GLY A 289 0.26 23.99 22.16
C GLY A 289 -0.45 23.06 21.15
N GLY A 290 -1.69 23.40 20.78
CA GLY A 290 -2.40 22.75 19.68
C GLY A 290 -2.10 23.43 18.34
N MET A 291 -2.27 22.72 17.21
CA MET A 291 -2.11 23.31 15.87
C MET A 291 -2.97 24.56 15.70
N ALA A 292 -2.41 25.61 15.08
CA ALA A 292 -3.13 26.85 14.82
C ALA A 292 -4.11 26.71 13.63
N ASP A 293 -3.65 26.06 12.56
CA ASP A 293 -4.40 25.86 11.33
C ASP A 293 -5.30 24.63 11.40
N ASP A 294 -6.44 24.69 10.73
CA ASP A 294 -7.37 23.55 10.64
C ASP A 294 -7.06 22.59 9.49
N ARG A 295 -6.24 23.02 8.51
CA ARG A 295 -5.97 22.27 7.29
C ARG A 295 -4.51 22.30 6.90
N PHE A 296 -3.95 21.14 6.58
CA PHE A 296 -2.64 20.99 5.96
C PHE A 296 -2.79 20.29 4.62
N VAL A 297 -2.28 20.93 3.56
CA VAL A 297 -2.28 20.37 2.21
C VAL A 297 -0.86 20.30 1.68
N LYS A 298 -0.45 19.13 1.18
CA LYS A 298 0.83 18.95 0.50
C LYS A 298 0.71 17.94 -0.63
N THR A 299 1.31 18.27 -1.77
CA THR A 299 1.51 17.35 -2.90
C THR A 299 3.01 17.14 -3.09
N ILE A 300 3.42 15.88 -3.31
CA ILE A 300 4.81 15.41 -3.34
C ILE A 300 4.94 14.39 -4.46
N ALA A 301 5.78 14.69 -5.45
CA ALA A 301 6.23 13.69 -6.42
C ALA A 301 7.34 12.81 -5.82
N ILE A 302 7.26 11.51 -6.09
CA ILE A 302 8.24 10.49 -5.70
C ILE A 302 8.60 9.69 -6.95
N GLU A 303 9.87 9.70 -7.33
CA GLU A 303 10.37 8.83 -8.41
C GLU A 303 10.13 7.36 -8.05
N TRP A 304 9.71 6.57 -9.03
CA TRP A 304 9.33 5.17 -8.81
C TRP A 304 10.46 4.35 -8.18
N GLY A 305 11.71 4.57 -8.60
CA GLY A 305 12.88 3.95 -7.99
C GLY A 305 13.03 4.24 -6.49
N LEU A 306 12.74 5.47 -6.03
CA LEU A 306 12.82 5.82 -4.61
C LEU A 306 11.76 5.05 -3.80
N LEU A 307 10.52 4.97 -4.29
CA LEU A 307 9.45 4.22 -3.62
C LEU A 307 9.67 2.70 -3.67
N ARG A 308 10.26 2.20 -4.78
CA ARG A 308 10.54 0.79 -5.00
C ARG A 308 11.71 0.32 -4.15
N ASP A 309 12.85 1.00 -4.19
CA ASP A 309 14.13 0.48 -3.69
C ASP A 309 14.53 1.09 -2.34
N SER A 310 14.20 2.37 -2.11
CA SER A 310 14.54 3.14 -0.89
C SER A 310 13.28 3.52 -0.10
N TYR A 311 12.46 2.53 0.22
CA TYR A 311 11.10 2.74 0.74
C TYR A 311 11.02 3.68 1.95
N PHE A 312 11.96 3.57 2.90
CA PHE A 312 11.96 4.45 4.07
C PHE A 312 12.24 5.92 3.72
N GLU A 313 13.14 6.18 2.77
CA GLU A 313 13.38 7.55 2.29
C GLU A 313 12.14 8.14 1.58
N ALA A 314 11.40 7.32 0.83
CA ALA A 314 10.11 7.73 0.27
C ALA A 314 9.08 8.04 1.37
N LEU A 315 9.00 7.21 2.42
CA LEU A 315 8.12 7.45 3.58
C LEU A 315 8.51 8.71 4.36
N ARG A 316 9.80 8.90 4.66
CA ARG A 316 10.33 10.08 5.35
C ARG A 316 10.06 11.35 4.53
N ARG A 317 10.28 11.32 3.21
CA ARG A 317 9.98 12.42 2.28
C ARG A 317 8.51 12.86 2.31
N VAL A 318 7.58 11.93 2.53
CA VAL A 318 6.13 12.23 2.63
C VAL A 318 5.71 12.64 4.03
N ALA A 319 6.17 11.95 5.07
CA ALA A 319 5.74 12.19 6.44
C ALA A 319 6.36 13.45 7.07
N LEU A 320 7.63 13.75 6.75
CA LEU A 320 8.38 14.84 7.37
C LEU A 320 7.71 16.23 7.24
N PRO A 321 7.15 16.64 6.07
CA PRO A 321 6.40 17.89 5.95
C PRO A 321 5.21 18.02 6.92
N PHE A 322 4.55 16.92 7.28
CA PHE A 322 3.44 16.93 8.25
C PHE A 322 3.96 16.94 9.69
N PHE A 323 4.97 16.12 10.01
CA PHE A 323 5.57 16.13 11.35
C PHE A 323 6.21 17.49 11.70
N ARG A 324 6.69 18.24 10.70
CA ARG A 324 7.18 19.62 10.86
C ARG A 324 6.16 20.62 11.40
N LEU A 325 4.86 20.35 11.33
CA LEU A 325 3.85 21.16 12.03
C LEU A 325 4.00 21.13 13.55
N PHE A 326 4.53 20.03 14.11
CA PHE A 326 4.71 19.86 15.55
C PHE A 326 6.08 20.34 16.06
N GLY A 327 7.07 20.49 15.18
CA GLY A 327 8.42 20.93 15.54
C GLY A 327 8.53 22.42 15.90
N ALA A 328 7.53 23.23 15.54
CA ALA A 328 7.52 24.69 15.73
C ALA A 328 7.66 25.15 17.19
N ALA A 329 7.47 24.26 18.16
CA ALA A 329 7.57 24.56 19.59
C ALA A 329 8.89 24.10 20.26
N GLY A 330 9.88 23.64 19.49
CA GLY A 330 11.27 23.44 19.94
C GLY A 330 11.56 22.29 20.91
N TRP A 331 10.54 21.58 21.41
CA TRP A 331 10.68 20.39 22.25
C TRP A 331 10.76 19.07 21.44
N PHE A 332 10.50 19.15 20.12
CA PHE A 332 10.49 18.05 19.18
C PHE A 332 11.21 18.46 17.90
N ASP A 333 12.20 17.68 17.48
CA ASP A 333 12.81 17.80 16.16
C ASP A 333 12.31 16.66 15.26
N PRO A 334 11.42 16.94 14.29
CA PRO A 334 10.94 15.98 13.30
C PRO A 334 12.03 15.39 12.40
N ASP A 335 13.04 16.20 12.08
CA ASP A 335 14.12 15.83 11.16
C ASP A 335 15.08 14.84 11.85
N GLU A 336 15.38 15.02 13.13
CA GLU A 336 16.12 14.03 13.93
C GLU A 336 15.26 12.81 14.31
N TRP A 337 14.02 13.03 14.75
CA TRP A 337 13.18 11.95 15.31
C TRP A 337 12.71 10.94 14.27
N LEU A 338 12.42 11.35 13.03
CA LEU A 338 11.83 10.50 12.01
C LEU A 338 12.87 9.56 11.36
N SER A 339 13.53 8.73 12.16
CA SER A 339 14.46 7.69 11.74
C SER A 339 13.75 6.34 11.52
N ARG A 340 14.41 5.41 10.83
CA ARG A 340 13.87 4.06 10.58
C ARG A 340 13.61 3.33 11.89
N GLU A 341 14.55 3.40 12.82
CA GLU A 341 14.47 2.81 14.16
C GLU A 341 13.36 3.44 15.02
N ALA A 342 13.06 4.72 14.83
CA ALA A 342 11.93 5.36 15.47
C ALA A 342 10.59 4.82 14.93
N VAL A 343 10.45 4.73 13.60
CA VAL A 343 9.23 4.18 12.96
C VAL A 343 9.02 2.71 13.30
N ASP A 344 10.06 1.87 13.19
CA ASP A 344 9.99 0.45 13.55
C ASP A 344 9.67 0.24 15.04
N ARG A 345 10.15 1.13 15.93
CA ARG A 345 9.78 1.14 17.35
C ARG A 345 8.33 1.54 17.58
N GLU A 346 7.78 2.52 16.86
CA GLU A 346 6.34 2.82 16.90
C GLU A 346 5.52 1.61 16.44
N PHE A 347 5.90 0.98 15.32
CA PHE A 347 5.23 -0.22 14.81
C PHE A 347 5.39 -1.45 15.72
N SER A 348 6.48 -1.59 16.48
CA SER A 348 6.68 -2.71 17.43
C SER A 348 5.73 -2.71 18.64
N ARG A 349 5.04 -1.59 18.90
CA ARG A 349 4.13 -1.44 20.05
C ARG A 349 3.00 -2.47 19.96
N SER A 350 2.49 -2.93 21.10
CA SER A 350 1.52 -4.05 21.15
C SER A 350 0.23 -3.88 20.33
N ARG A 351 -0.14 -2.66 19.95
CA ARG A 351 -1.27 -2.35 19.04
C ARG A 351 -0.86 -2.22 17.56
N MET A 352 0.37 -2.52 17.18
CA MET A 352 0.91 -2.26 15.84
C MET A 352 1.85 -3.36 15.32
N LYS A 353 2.19 -4.38 16.14
CA LYS A 353 3.19 -5.45 15.89
C LYS A 353 3.12 -6.20 14.54
N THR A 354 2.03 -6.08 13.81
CA THR A 354 1.78 -6.70 12.49
C THR A 354 2.13 -5.79 11.31
N ILE A 355 2.44 -4.51 11.57
CA ILE A 355 2.88 -3.53 10.59
C ILE A 355 4.41 -3.60 10.49
N LYS A 356 4.93 -3.54 9.27
CA LYS A 356 6.36 -3.61 8.94
C LYS A 356 6.67 -2.68 7.79
N LEU A 357 7.78 -1.95 7.89
CA LEU A 357 8.38 -1.31 6.74
C LEU A 357 8.85 -2.38 5.73
N PHE A 358 8.94 -2.00 4.45
CA PHE A 358 9.65 -2.85 3.50
C PHE A 358 11.15 -2.85 3.82
N GLU A 359 11.78 -4.00 3.58
CA GLU A 359 13.22 -4.14 3.48
C GLU A 359 13.71 -3.31 2.27
N GLU A 360 14.87 -2.67 2.43
CA GLU A 360 15.58 -2.00 1.34
C GLU A 360 16.30 -3.05 0.48
N SER A 361 16.45 -2.75 -0.82
CA SER A 361 16.89 -3.70 -1.85
C SER A 361 18.36 -3.52 -2.25
#